data_AF-A0A9P6ZDM8-F1
#
_entry.id   AF-A0A9P6ZDM8-F1
#
_cell.length_a   1.000
_cell.length_b   1.000
_cell.length_c   1.000
_cell.angle_alpha   90.00
_cell.angle_beta   90.00
_cell.angle_gamma   90.00
#
_symmetry.space_group_name_H-M   'P 1'
#
loop_
_entity.id
_entity.type
_entity.pdbx_description
1 polymer ?
#
loop_
_entity_poly.entity_id
_entity_poly.type
_entity_poly.pdbx_seq_one_letter_code
_entity_poly.pdbx_strand_id
1 'polypeptide(L)'
;MSKRKHSGSKEQPTIKKQKRPCGLTLLPYELLSTIFILSSNPALPVVCRALYQRLYCCHDTLKIAFLLHRTQYNVEKLLEEASRFRFFNGALVRQLDQVAQQPLNFHDKKIPSRLFLEEPAATLKEREELILMLLERGGSPNRPKGYPIFKSALLGRLDRVKLLVSFGADPTAQNNMALRACVARNNREMVDYFLDELKVRPDSETLKVCVQKNLWDMFQLLVDHGAVPDLSTIAVS
;
A
#
# COMPACT_ATOMS: atom_id res chain seq x y z
N MET A 1 31.33 51.85 40.98
CA MET A 1 31.35 50.61 41.81
C MET A 1 30.32 49.63 41.27
N SER A 2 30.72 48.36 41.07
CA SER A 2 29.96 47.09 41.15
C SER A 2 28.45 47.07 40.84
N LYS A 3 27.81 46.16 40.09
CA LYS A 3 28.00 44.77 39.60
C LYS A 3 26.68 44.51 38.80
N ARG A 4 26.47 43.59 37.86
CA ARG A 4 27.16 42.46 37.24
C ARG A 4 26.35 42.18 35.95
N LYS A 5 27.05 42.03 34.82
CA LYS A 5 26.52 41.52 33.56
C LYS A 5 26.02 40.08 33.77
N HIS A 6 24.78 39.78 33.40
CA HIS A 6 24.33 38.40 33.20
C HIS A 6 24.72 37.96 31.80
N SER A 7 25.76 37.12 31.74
CA SER A 7 26.19 36.37 30.59
C SER A 7 25.15 35.29 30.25
N GLY A 8 24.26 35.60 29.32
CA GLY A 8 23.45 34.58 28.64
C GLY A 8 24.30 33.87 27.60
N SER A 9 24.99 32.81 28.03
CA SER A 9 25.66 31.84 27.16
C SER A 9 24.63 31.22 26.21
N LYS A 10 24.59 31.71 24.97
CA LYS A 10 23.85 31.06 23.88
C LYS A 10 24.50 29.71 23.60
N GLU A 11 23.70 28.68 23.85
CA GLU A 11 24.00 27.26 23.70
C GLU A 11 24.61 26.97 22.33
N GLN A 12 25.78 26.33 22.34
CA GLN A 12 26.39 25.77 21.14
C GLN A 12 25.50 24.61 20.64
N PRO A 13 25.27 24.49 19.32
CA PRO A 13 24.49 23.38 18.77
C PRO A 13 25.22 22.07 19.08
N THR A 14 24.59 21.24 19.91
CA THR A 14 25.09 19.91 20.25
C THR A 14 25.21 19.08 18.98
N ILE A 15 26.46 18.89 18.52
CA ILE A 15 26.80 17.97 17.43
C ILE A 15 26.24 16.60 17.82
N LYS A 16 25.18 16.16 17.15
CA LYS A 16 24.61 14.81 17.32
C LYS A 16 25.75 13.81 17.08
N LYS A 17 26.29 13.23 18.15
CA LYS A 17 27.29 12.15 18.08
C LYS A 17 26.72 11.07 17.15
N GLN A 18 27.30 10.93 15.95
CA GLN A 18 26.96 9.85 15.04
C GLN A 18 27.18 8.54 15.78
N LYS A 19 26.12 7.76 15.99
CA LYS A 19 26.21 6.45 16.64
C LYS A 19 27.23 5.63 15.86
N ARG A 20 28.27 5.14 16.54
CA ARG A 20 29.26 4.22 15.94
C ARG A 20 28.47 3.07 15.30
N PRO A 21 28.66 2.78 14.00
CA PRO A 21 27.96 1.67 13.37
C PRO A 21 28.31 0.38 14.12
N CYS A 22 27.29 -0.41 14.47
CA CYS A 22 27.47 -1.68 15.14
C CYS A 22 28.40 -2.58 14.29
N GLY A 23 29.28 -3.37 14.90
CA GLY A 23 30.28 -4.18 14.18
C GLY A 23 29.68 -5.08 13.08
N LEU A 24 28.47 -5.59 13.28
CA LEU A 24 27.74 -6.39 12.28
C LEU A 24 27.44 -5.64 10.97
N THR A 25 27.33 -4.30 11.02
CA THR A 25 27.08 -3.47 9.81
C THR A 25 28.34 -3.13 9.03
N LEU A 26 29.52 -3.40 9.60
CA LEU A 26 30.84 -3.21 9.00
C LEU A 26 31.40 -4.49 8.36
N LEU A 27 30.70 -5.62 8.49
CA LEU A 27 31.14 -6.88 7.91
C LEU A 27 31.18 -6.80 6.36
N PRO A 28 32.12 -7.53 5.73
CA PRO A 28 32.12 -7.77 4.29
C PRO A 28 30.77 -8.31 3.79
N TYR A 29 30.47 -8.04 2.52
CA TYR A 29 29.19 -8.39 1.92
C TYR A 29 28.91 -9.90 1.94
N GLU A 30 29.93 -10.72 1.78
CA GLU A 30 29.89 -12.18 1.76
C GLU A 30 29.57 -12.76 3.13
N LEU A 31 30.18 -12.21 4.19
CA LEU A 31 29.87 -12.59 5.56
C LEU A 31 28.46 -12.13 5.94
N LEU A 32 28.06 -10.94 5.50
CA LEU A 32 26.71 -10.44 5.75
C LEU A 32 25.64 -11.27 5.02
N SER A 33 25.90 -11.67 3.77
CA SER A 33 24.97 -12.48 2.98
C SER A 33 24.82 -13.89 3.54
N THR A 34 25.91 -14.53 3.94
CA THR A 34 25.90 -15.82 4.63
C THR A 34 25.18 -15.75 5.97
N ILE A 35 25.42 -14.70 6.77
CA ILE A 35 24.67 -14.46 8.02
C ILE A 35 23.18 -14.33 7.74
N PHE A 36 22.78 -13.58 6.71
CA PHE A 36 21.36 -13.42 6.38
C PHE A 36 20.71 -14.74 5.98
N ILE A 37 21.39 -15.57 5.19
CA ILE A 37 20.85 -16.86 4.74
C ILE A 37 20.85 -17.90 5.86
N LEU A 38 21.97 -18.07 6.58
CA LEU A 38 22.20 -19.17 7.51
C LEU A 38 21.85 -18.84 8.96
N SER A 39 21.41 -17.61 9.26
CA SER A 39 21.03 -17.24 10.62
C SER A 39 19.94 -18.17 11.18
N SER A 40 20.17 -18.69 12.39
CA SER A 40 19.19 -19.50 13.11
C SER A 40 17.91 -18.74 13.42
N ASN A 41 17.98 -17.40 13.47
CA ASN A 41 16.82 -16.53 13.56
C ASN A 41 16.60 -15.78 12.23
N PRO A 42 15.62 -16.21 11.41
CA PRO A 42 15.35 -15.60 10.11
C PRO A 42 14.78 -14.17 10.21
N ALA A 43 14.48 -13.68 11.42
CA ALA A 43 14.08 -12.30 11.65
C ALA A 43 15.28 -11.35 11.81
N LEU A 44 16.50 -11.85 12.01
CA LEU A 44 17.71 -11.06 12.26
C LEU A 44 17.91 -9.91 11.26
N PRO A 45 17.73 -10.11 9.94
CA PRO A 45 17.89 -9.02 8.96
C PRO A 45 16.82 -7.91 9.09
N VAL A 46 15.71 -8.20 9.76
CA VAL A 46 14.56 -7.30 9.95
C VAL A 46 14.63 -6.54 11.29
N VAL A 47 15.42 -7.01 12.26
CA VAL A 47 15.53 -6.41 13.60
C VAL A 47 16.14 -5.01 13.55
N CYS A 48 17.07 -4.77 12.62
CA CYS A 48 17.78 -3.50 12.53
C CYS A 48 17.50 -2.80 11.20
N ARG A 49 17.19 -1.49 11.24
CA ARG A 49 17.00 -0.67 10.04
C ARG A 49 18.20 -0.73 9.08
N ALA A 50 19.42 -0.76 9.61
CA ALA A 50 20.63 -0.83 8.78
C ALA A 50 20.74 -2.17 8.04
N LEU A 51 20.49 -3.29 8.73
CA LEU A 51 20.48 -4.62 8.11
C LEU A 51 19.32 -4.77 7.12
N TYR A 52 18.16 -4.22 7.43
CA TYR A 52 17.00 -4.21 6.53
C TYR A 52 17.28 -3.41 5.25
N GLN A 53 17.93 -2.25 5.37
CA GLN A 53 18.35 -1.46 4.21
C GLN A 53 19.38 -2.20 3.37
N ARG A 54 20.34 -2.90 3.99
CA ARG A 54 21.31 -3.75 3.27
C ARG A 54 20.60 -4.88 2.52
N LEU A 55 19.67 -5.60 3.16
CA LEU A 55 18.85 -6.63 2.52
C LEU A 55 18.03 -6.06 1.34
N TYR A 56 17.47 -4.87 1.50
CA TYR A 56 16.71 -4.20 0.44
C TYR A 56 17.58 -3.92 -0.80
N CYS A 57 18.83 -3.51 -0.59
CA CYS A 57 19.78 -3.22 -1.67
C CYS A 57 20.52 -4.46 -2.22
N CYS A 58 20.32 -5.65 -1.64
CA CYS A 58 20.95 -6.88 -2.14
C CYS A 58 20.41 -7.29 -3.53
N HIS A 59 21.17 -8.15 -4.22
CA HIS A 59 20.70 -8.80 -5.44
C HIS A 59 19.52 -9.73 -5.17
N ASP A 60 18.67 -9.92 -6.17
CA ASP A 60 17.43 -10.69 -6.02
C ASP A 60 17.67 -12.16 -5.69
N THR A 61 18.77 -12.75 -6.17
CA THR A 61 19.21 -14.11 -5.80
C THR A 61 19.35 -14.30 -4.29
N LEU A 62 19.95 -13.33 -3.59
CA LEU A 62 20.10 -13.40 -2.14
C LEU A 62 18.76 -13.21 -1.42
N LYS A 63 17.88 -12.35 -1.95
CA LYS A 63 16.53 -12.15 -1.40
C LYS A 63 15.73 -13.45 -1.50
N ILE A 64 15.83 -14.17 -2.62
CA ILE A 64 15.17 -15.45 -2.84
C ILE A 64 15.74 -16.51 -1.88
N ALA A 65 17.06 -16.64 -1.79
CA ALA A 65 17.70 -17.58 -0.86
C ALA A 65 17.29 -17.32 0.60
N PHE A 66 17.25 -16.04 1.01
CA PHE A 66 16.76 -15.63 2.32
C PHE A 66 15.29 -16.03 2.56
N LEU A 67 14.41 -15.79 1.58
CA LEU A 67 12.99 -16.14 1.68
C LEU A 67 12.77 -17.66 1.75
N LEU A 68 13.53 -18.45 0.97
CA LEU A 68 13.47 -19.91 0.98
C LEU A 68 13.87 -20.47 2.35
N HIS A 69 14.97 -19.97 2.92
CA HIS A 69 15.43 -20.41 4.24
C HIS A 69 14.39 -20.06 5.33
N ARG A 70 13.82 -18.84 5.29
CA ARG A 70 12.79 -18.40 6.24
C ARG A 70 11.50 -19.22 6.18
N THR A 71 11.16 -19.73 5.01
CA THR A 71 9.95 -20.54 4.81
C THR A 71 10.20 -22.05 4.93
N GLN A 72 11.42 -22.47 5.23
CA GLN A 72 11.83 -23.89 5.22
C GLN A 72 11.50 -24.56 3.87
N TYR A 73 11.72 -23.84 2.76
CA TYR A 73 11.41 -24.30 1.41
C TYR A 73 9.92 -24.58 1.14
N ASN A 74 9.01 -24.03 1.96
CA ASN A 74 7.57 -24.07 1.69
C ASN A 74 7.19 -23.06 0.61
N VAL A 75 6.99 -23.59 -0.59
CA VAL A 75 6.66 -22.87 -1.83
C VAL A 75 5.42 -21.98 -1.70
N GLU A 76 4.34 -22.45 -1.06
CA GLU A 76 3.08 -21.70 -0.91
C GLU A 76 3.17 -20.50 0.06
N LYS A 77 4.01 -20.61 1.10
CA LYS A 77 4.21 -19.54 2.09
C LYS A 77 5.24 -18.51 1.61
N LEU A 78 6.04 -18.87 0.60
CA LEU A 78 7.10 -18.05 0.03
C LEU A 78 6.58 -16.72 -0.49
N LEU A 79 5.53 -16.74 -1.32
CA LEU A 79 4.96 -15.53 -1.91
C LEU A 79 4.28 -14.66 -0.85
N GLU A 80 3.68 -15.28 0.17
CA GLU A 80 3.11 -14.55 1.31
C GLU A 80 4.17 -13.80 2.10
N GLU A 81 5.26 -14.47 2.51
CA GLU A 81 6.35 -13.81 3.23
C GLU A 81 6.99 -12.72 2.35
N ALA A 82 7.21 -13.01 1.06
CA ALA A 82 7.75 -12.04 0.11
C ALA A 82 6.89 -10.77 0.04
N SER A 83 5.57 -10.91 0.03
CA SER A 83 4.61 -9.79 -0.03
C SER A 83 4.76 -8.81 1.16
N ARG A 84 5.25 -9.29 2.31
CA ARG A 84 5.46 -8.47 3.52
C ARG A 84 6.69 -7.58 3.43
N PHE A 85 7.60 -7.82 2.48
CA PHE A 85 8.81 -7.03 2.31
C PHE A 85 8.63 -5.86 1.33
N ARG A 86 9.45 -4.82 1.49
CA ARG A 86 9.45 -3.63 0.63
C ARG A 86 10.05 -3.89 -0.76
N PHE A 87 10.95 -4.87 -0.87
CA PHE A 87 11.62 -5.24 -2.13
C PHE A 87 10.78 -6.17 -3.02
N PHE A 88 9.50 -6.37 -2.70
CA PHE A 88 8.61 -7.24 -3.47
C PHE A 88 8.28 -6.59 -4.82
N ASN A 89 8.91 -7.10 -5.88
CA ASN A 89 8.85 -6.58 -7.24
C ASN A 89 8.41 -7.66 -8.23
N GLY A 90 7.90 -7.26 -9.40
CA GLY A 90 7.40 -8.20 -10.40
C GLY A 90 8.51 -9.12 -10.93
N ALA A 91 9.72 -8.59 -11.11
CA ALA A 91 10.89 -9.36 -11.48
C ALA A 91 11.23 -10.46 -10.45
N LEU A 92 11.12 -10.14 -9.16
CA LEU A 92 11.37 -11.10 -8.08
C LEU A 92 10.33 -12.21 -8.08
N VAL A 93 9.05 -11.90 -8.33
CA VAL A 93 7.99 -12.91 -8.48
C VAL A 93 8.29 -13.87 -9.64
N ARG A 94 8.68 -13.35 -10.81
CA ARG A 94 9.06 -14.19 -11.96
C ARG A 94 10.26 -15.10 -11.65
N GLN A 95 11.27 -14.58 -10.95
CA GLN A 95 12.40 -15.40 -10.52
C GLN A 95 12.02 -16.45 -9.48
N LEU A 96 11.07 -16.14 -8.58
CA LEU A 96 10.53 -17.12 -7.64
C LEU A 96 9.79 -18.25 -8.38
N ASP A 97 9.04 -17.94 -9.44
CA ASP A 97 8.38 -18.97 -10.25
C ASP A 97 9.38 -19.88 -10.96
N GLN A 98 10.48 -19.31 -11.48
CA GLN A 98 11.57 -20.10 -12.07
C GLN A 98 12.18 -21.08 -11.06
N VAL A 99 12.40 -20.61 -9.83
CA VAL A 99 12.96 -21.43 -8.75
C VAL A 99 11.96 -22.48 -8.25
N ALA A 100 10.68 -22.16 -8.22
CA ALA A 100 9.61 -23.07 -7.82
C ALA A 100 9.19 -24.06 -8.94
N GLN A 101 9.64 -23.85 -10.19
CA GLN A 101 9.24 -24.57 -11.39
C GLN A 101 7.71 -24.57 -11.67
N GLN A 102 6.93 -23.78 -10.92
CA GLN A 102 5.47 -23.68 -10.99
C GLN A 102 5.02 -22.28 -10.59
N PRO A 103 3.90 -21.78 -11.14
CA PRO A 103 3.35 -20.49 -10.75
C PRO A 103 2.83 -20.55 -9.31
N LEU A 104 3.40 -19.71 -8.44
CA LEU A 104 3.00 -19.62 -7.04
C LEU A 104 1.60 -19.02 -6.89
N ASN A 105 0.69 -19.72 -6.23
CA ASN A 105 -0.65 -19.24 -5.94
C ASN A 105 -0.70 -18.33 -4.70
N PHE A 106 -1.55 -17.30 -4.77
CA PHE A 106 -1.77 -16.31 -3.73
C PHE A 106 -3.18 -16.48 -3.10
N HIS A 107 -3.52 -17.71 -2.74
CA HIS A 107 -4.81 -18.18 -2.17
C HIS A 107 -5.58 -17.17 -1.28
N ASP A 108 -6.39 -16.31 -1.89
CA ASP A 108 -7.27 -15.34 -1.22
C ASP A 108 -6.59 -14.45 -0.16
N LYS A 109 -5.29 -14.22 -0.35
CA LYS A 109 -4.48 -13.46 0.61
C LYS A 109 -4.59 -11.97 0.34
N LYS A 110 -4.25 -11.18 1.38
CA LYS A 110 -4.26 -9.72 1.32
C LYS A 110 -3.17 -9.22 0.37
N ILE A 111 -3.58 -8.48 -0.65
CA ILE A 111 -2.64 -7.72 -1.49
C ILE A 111 -1.93 -6.66 -0.61
N PRO A 112 -0.60 -6.52 -0.67
CA PRO A 112 0.12 -5.56 0.15
C PRO A 112 -0.41 -4.13 -0.04
N SER A 113 -0.91 -3.53 1.05
CA SER A 113 -1.47 -2.17 1.05
C SER A 113 -0.50 -1.11 0.50
N ARG A 114 0.81 -1.38 0.56
CA ARG A 114 1.88 -0.54 0.01
C ARG A 114 1.74 -0.28 -1.50
N LEU A 115 1.18 -1.24 -2.25
CA LEU A 115 1.01 -1.13 -3.70
C LEU A 115 -0.02 -0.07 -4.10
N PHE A 116 -0.95 0.24 -3.20
CA PHE A 116 -2.01 1.23 -3.37
C PHE A 116 -1.65 2.61 -2.78
N LEU A 117 -0.40 2.83 -2.33
CA LEU A 117 0.04 4.15 -1.86
C LEU A 117 0.36 5.11 -3.01
N GLU A 118 0.32 6.41 -2.72
CA GLU A 118 0.60 7.50 -3.64
C GLU A 118 2.10 7.69 -3.84
N GLU A 119 2.58 7.48 -5.06
CA GLU A 119 4.00 7.30 -5.39
C GLU A 119 4.28 7.79 -6.82
N PRO A 120 5.54 8.13 -7.17
CA PRO A 120 5.90 8.82 -8.40
C PRO A 120 5.57 8.00 -9.65
N ALA A 121 5.21 8.71 -10.73
CA ALA A 121 4.70 8.16 -11.99
C ALA A 121 5.58 7.04 -12.59
N ALA A 122 6.90 7.13 -12.44
CA ALA A 122 7.85 6.14 -12.94
C ALA A 122 7.60 4.71 -12.43
N THR A 123 7.07 4.57 -11.21
CA THR A 123 6.83 3.26 -10.57
C THR A 123 5.41 2.73 -10.76
N LEU A 124 4.54 3.46 -11.48
CA LEU A 124 3.13 3.08 -11.61
C LEU A 124 2.94 1.81 -12.44
N LYS A 125 3.62 1.73 -13.59
CA LYS A 125 3.53 0.59 -14.51
C LYS A 125 3.95 -0.71 -13.84
N GLU A 126 5.13 -0.72 -13.21
CA GLU A 126 5.64 -1.90 -12.50
C GLU A 126 4.70 -2.36 -11.37
N ARG A 127 4.03 -1.41 -10.69
CA ARG A 127 3.06 -1.74 -9.65
C ARG A 127 1.75 -2.25 -10.21
N GLU A 128 1.28 -1.71 -11.32
CA GLU A 128 0.09 -2.19 -12.02
C GLU A 128 0.30 -3.61 -12.52
N GLU A 129 1.45 -3.88 -13.15
CA GLU A 129 1.87 -5.23 -13.53
C GLU A 129 1.92 -6.18 -12.33
N LEU A 130 2.45 -5.71 -11.19
CA LEU A 130 2.53 -6.53 -9.99
C LEU A 130 1.17 -6.76 -9.33
N ILE A 131 0.28 -5.77 -9.32
CA ILE A 131 -1.10 -5.92 -8.83
C ILE A 131 -1.84 -6.93 -9.71
N LEU A 132 -1.71 -6.81 -11.04
CA LEU A 132 -2.31 -7.76 -11.99
C LEU A 132 -1.79 -9.18 -11.74
N MET A 133 -0.48 -9.38 -11.66
CA MET A 133 0.12 -10.69 -11.34
C MET A 133 -0.40 -11.27 -10.02
N LEU A 134 -0.58 -10.44 -8.99
CA LEU A 134 -1.11 -10.91 -7.70
C LEU A 134 -2.58 -11.31 -7.79
N LEU A 135 -3.39 -10.60 -8.58
CA LEU A 135 -4.81 -10.90 -8.77
C LEU A 135 -5.01 -12.16 -9.62
N GLU A 136 -4.24 -12.33 -10.69
CA GLU A 136 -4.21 -13.55 -11.51
C GLU A 136 -3.86 -14.81 -10.69
N ARG A 137 -3.06 -14.63 -9.62
CA ARG A 137 -2.69 -15.70 -8.69
C ARG A 137 -3.73 -15.94 -7.59
N GLY A 138 -4.90 -15.31 -7.66
CA GLY A 138 -5.97 -15.47 -6.66
C GLY A 138 -5.85 -14.55 -5.45
N GLY A 139 -5.14 -13.43 -5.58
CA GLY A 139 -5.12 -12.40 -4.55
C GLY A 139 -6.48 -11.77 -4.35
N SER A 140 -6.89 -11.60 -3.09
CA SER A 140 -8.23 -11.10 -2.79
C SER A 140 -8.30 -9.57 -3.05
N PRO A 141 -9.14 -9.10 -3.98
CA PRO A 141 -9.33 -7.67 -4.23
C PRO A 141 -10.08 -6.97 -3.09
N ASN A 142 -10.74 -7.74 -2.23
CA ASN A 142 -11.56 -7.22 -1.12
C ASN A 142 -10.81 -7.19 0.21
N ARG A 143 -9.56 -7.66 0.29
CA ARG A 143 -8.82 -7.69 1.56
C ARG A 143 -7.77 -6.59 1.68
N PRO A 144 -7.71 -5.87 2.83
CA PRO A 144 -8.65 -5.92 3.95
C PRO A 144 -9.88 -5.04 3.69
N LYS A 145 -11.09 -5.58 3.89
CA LYS A 145 -12.37 -4.83 3.89
C LYS A 145 -12.50 -3.80 2.75
N GLY A 146 -12.29 -4.16 1.49
CA GLY A 146 -12.38 -3.27 0.33
C GLY A 146 -11.31 -2.18 0.24
N TYR A 147 -10.22 -2.26 1.01
CA TYR A 147 -9.14 -1.28 0.94
C TYR A 147 -8.57 -1.06 -0.49
N PRO A 148 -8.35 -2.10 -1.32
CA PRO A 148 -7.84 -1.90 -2.68
C PRO A 148 -8.70 -0.97 -3.54
N ILE A 149 -10.03 -1.20 -3.56
CA ILE A 149 -10.95 -0.38 -4.37
C ILE A 149 -11.12 1.01 -3.77
N PHE A 150 -11.26 1.12 -2.44
CA PHE A 150 -11.33 2.41 -1.74
C PHE A 150 -10.10 3.28 -2.02
N LYS A 151 -8.90 2.71 -1.89
CA LYS A 151 -7.65 3.47 -2.06
C LYS A 151 -7.39 3.81 -3.54
N SER A 152 -7.87 3.01 -4.47
CA SER A 152 -7.82 3.33 -5.90
C SER A 152 -8.79 4.45 -6.28
N ALA A 153 -10.00 4.43 -5.70
CA ALA A 153 -11.03 5.46 -5.83
C ALA A 153 -10.60 6.80 -5.20
N LEU A 154 -10.31 6.76 -3.89
CA LEU A 154 -9.05 7.22 -3.33
C LEU A 154 -8.23 8.16 -4.20
N LEU A 155 -7.29 7.56 -4.94
CA LEU A 155 -6.30 8.23 -5.76
C LEU A 155 -6.83 8.71 -7.12
N GLY A 156 -8.11 8.48 -7.46
CA GLY A 156 -8.69 8.82 -8.76
C GLY A 156 -8.22 7.92 -9.91
N ARG A 157 -7.74 6.70 -9.61
CA ARG A 157 -7.20 5.78 -10.61
C ARG A 157 -8.29 4.87 -11.17
N LEU A 158 -9.01 5.36 -12.18
CA LEU A 158 -10.14 4.64 -12.82
C LEU A 158 -9.73 3.25 -13.33
N ASP A 159 -8.61 3.15 -14.04
CA ASP A 159 -8.13 1.88 -14.62
C ASP A 159 -7.89 0.81 -13.55
N ARG A 160 -7.43 1.21 -12.36
CA ARG A 160 -7.24 0.29 -11.24
C ARG A 160 -8.56 -0.14 -10.62
N VAL A 161 -9.55 0.74 -10.57
CA VAL A 161 -10.90 0.38 -10.10
C VAL A 161 -11.52 -0.62 -11.08
N LYS A 162 -11.45 -0.36 -12.38
CA LYS A 162 -11.93 -1.27 -13.43
C LYS A 162 -11.28 -2.65 -13.33
N LEU A 163 -9.95 -2.68 -13.20
CA LEU A 163 -9.19 -3.91 -13.02
C LEU A 163 -9.59 -4.65 -11.73
N LEU A 164 -9.72 -3.97 -10.59
CA LEU A 164 -10.13 -4.63 -9.35
C LEU A 164 -11.55 -5.22 -9.46
N VAL A 165 -12.49 -4.49 -10.07
CA VAL A 165 -13.87 -4.94 -10.30
C VAL A 165 -13.89 -6.17 -11.20
N SER A 166 -13.09 -6.23 -12.27
CA SER A 166 -13.06 -7.40 -13.15
C SER A 166 -12.58 -8.68 -12.45
N PHE A 167 -11.82 -8.53 -11.35
CA PHE A 167 -11.41 -9.63 -10.48
C PHE A 167 -12.36 -9.87 -9.29
N GLY A 168 -13.53 -9.25 -9.26
CA GLY A 168 -14.55 -9.46 -8.21
C GLY A 168 -14.45 -8.54 -7.00
N ALA A 169 -13.90 -7.34 -7.15
CA ALA A 169 -13.94 -6.34 -6.08
C ALA A 169 -15.37 -5.87 -5.78
N ASP A 170 -15.74 -5.84 -4.50
CA ASP A 170 -17.02 -5.34 -4.03
C ASP A 170 -16.99 -3.80 -3.95
N PRO A 171 -17.72 -3.07 -4.82
CA PRO A 171 -17.69 -1.61 -4.84
C PRO A 171 -18.41 -0.98 -3.65
N THR A 172 -19.29 -1.74 -3.00
CA THR A 172 -20.07 -1.32 -1.82
C THR A 172 -19.34 -1.51 -0.50
N ALA A 173 -18.10 -2.00 -0.54
CA ALA A 173 -17.32 -2.28 0.66
C ALA A 173 -17.14 -1.03 1.56
N GLN A 174 -17.15 -1.27 2.88
CA GLN A 174 -17.10 -0.23 3.92
C GLN A 174 -18.21 0.83 3.78
N ASN A 175 -19.43 0.43 3.47
CA ASN A 175 -20.58 1.33 3.32
C ASN A 175 -20.29 2.37 2.23
N ASN A 176 -20.08 1.88 1.00
CA ASN A 176 -19.84 2.72 -0.19
C ASN A 176 -18.71 3.74 0.00
N MET A 177 -17.66 3.39 0.76
CA MET A 177 -16.55 4.30 1.06
C MET A 177 -15.81 4.73 -0.22
N ALA A 178 -15.71 3.83 -1.21
CA ALA A 178 -15.13 4.12 -2.50
C ALA A 178 -15.88 5.26 -3.20
N LEU A 179 -17.22 5.16 -3.32
CA LEU A 179 -18.06 6.18 -3.94
C LEU A 179 -17.97 7.53 -3.20
N ARG A 180 -17.98 7.52 -1.86
CA ARG A 180 -17.76 8.73 -1.04
C ARG A 180 -16.42 9.41 -1.36
N ALA A 181 -15.36 8.63 -1.55
CA ALA A 181 -14.06 9.18 -1.90
C ALA A 181 -14.02 9.81 -3.31
N CYS A 182 -14.70 9.20 -4.28
CA CYS A 182 -14.85 9.75 -5.65
C CYS A 182 -15.55 11.11 -5.63
N VAL A 183 -16.69 11.18 -4.92
CA VAL A 183 -17.48 12.39 -4.73
C VAL A 183 -16.66 13.46 -4.01
N ALA A 184 -15.95 13.11 -2.94
CA ALA A 184 -15.10 14.05 -2.21
C ALA A 184 -13.98 14.65 -3.08
N ARG A 185 -13.56 13.97 -4.14
CA ARG A 185 -12.56 14.46 -5.09
C ARG A 185 -13.16 15.16 -6.32
N ASN A 186 -14.48 15.24 -6.42
CA ASN A 186 -15.20 15.77 -7.57
C ASN A 186 -14.81 15.07 -8.90
N ASN A 187 -14.57 13.76 -8.84
CA ASN A 187 -14.23 12.97 -10.02
C ASN A 187 -15.51 12.39 -10.66
N ARG A 188 -16.07 13.12 -11.62
CA ARG A 188 -17.32 12.75 -12.33
C ARG A 188 -17.23 11.41 -13.03
N GLU A 189 -16.22 11.24 -13.89
CA GLU A 189 -16.04 10.02 -14.69
C GLU A 189 -16.03 8.75 -13.82
N MET A 190 -15.40 8.84 -12.65
CA MET A 190 -15.37 7.72 -11.72
C MET A 190 -16.73 7.50 -11.05
N VAL A 191 -17.45 8.56 -10.67
CA VAL A 191 -18.80 8.44 -10.10
C VAL A 191 -19.78 7.85 -11.11
N ASP A 192 -19.74 8.30 -12.37
CA ASP A 192 -20.57 7.75 -13.45
C ASP A 192 -20.30 6.23 -13.59
N TYR A 193 -19.03 5.82 -13.61
CA TYR A 193 -18.67 4.40 -13.61
C TYR A 193 -19.26 3.61 -12.42
N PHE A 194 -19.26 4.17 -11.21
CA PHE A 194 -19.84 3.50 -10.04
C PHE A 194 -21.38 3.46 -10.05
N LEU A 195 -22.03 4.46 -10.65
CA LEU A 195 -23.50 4.54 -10.70
C LEU A 195 -24.06 3.73 -11.87
N ASP A 196 -23.47 3.87 -13.06
CA ASP A 196 -23.95 3.23 -14.29
C ASP A 196 -23.56 1.77 -14.37
N GLU A 197 -22.26 1.46 -14.26
CA GLU A 197 -21.75 0.10 -14.47
C GLU A 197 -21.92 -0.77 -13.23
N LEU A 198 -21.64 -0.21 -12.05
CA LEU A 198 -21.67 -0.95 -10.78
C LEU A 198 -23.03 -0.90 -10.07
N LYS A 199 -23.97 -0.06 -10.54
CA LYS A 199 -25.32 0.11 -9.97
C LYS A 199 -25.33 0.29 -8.45
N VAL A 200 -24.31 0.97 -7.92
CA VAL A 200 -24.18 1.21 -6.48
C VAL A 200 -25.23 2.22 -6.05
N ARG A 201 -26.01 1.87 -5.02
CA ARG A 201 -26.96 2.83 -4.43
C ARG A 201 -26.21 3.89 -3.64
N PRO A 202 -26.41 5.18 -3.92
CA PRO A 202 -25.79 6.26 -3.15
C PRO A 202 -26.40 6.36 -1.75
N ASP A 203 -25.54 6.54 -0.74
CA ASP A 203 -25.95 6.66 0.66
C ASP A 203 -26.25 8.11 1.05
N SER A 204 -27.04 8.34 2.10
CA SER A 204 -27.26 9.69 2.67
C SER A 204 -25.96 10.38 3.11
N GLU A 205 -24.95 9.61 3.53
CA GLU A 205 -23.61 10.12 3.84
C GLU A 205 -22.87 10.66 2.60
N THR A 206 -23.13 10.13 1.41
CA THR A 206 -22.52 10.63 0.16
C THR A 206 -23.07 12.01 -0.18
N LEU A 207 -24.38 12.23 0.03
CA LEU A 207 -25.04 13.52 -0.17
C LEU A 207 -24.53 14.58 0.81
N LYS A 208 -24.31 14.23 2.09
CA LYS A 208 -23.72 15.15 3.08
C LYS A 208 -22.36 15.68 2.62
N VAL A 209 -21.52 14.82 2.03
CA VAL A 209 -20.20 15.22 1.52
C VAL A 209 -20.32 16.20 0.34
N CYS A 210 -21.30 16.02 -0.55
CA CYS A 210 -21.57 16.98 -1.63
C CYS A 210 -21.91 18.36 -1.09
N VAL A 211 -22.82 18.42 -0.11
CA VAL A 211 -23.29 19.68 0.49
C VAL A 211 -22.12 20.40 1.20
N GLN A 212 -21.35 19.68 2.03
CA GLN A 212 -20.19 20.26 2.72
C GLN A 212 -19.13 20.85 1.77
N LYS A 213 -19.04 20.33 0.54
CA LYS A 213 -18.08 20.79 -0.49
C LYS A 213 -18.69 21.72 -1.54
N ASN A 214 -19.97 22.08 -1.41
CA ASN A 214 -20.73 22.87 -2.40
C ASN A 214 -20.72 22.26 -3.82
N LEU A 215 -20.76 20.93 -3.93
CA LEU A 215 -20.76 20.21 -5.20
C LEU A 215 -22.20 19.93 -5.69
N TRP A 216 -22.87 20.97 -6.19
CA TRP A 216 -24.27 20.89 -6.62
C TRP A 216 -24.48 19.98 -7.83
N ASP A 217 -23.58 20.03 -8.82
CA ASP A 217 -23.67 19.17 -10.01
C ASP A 217 -23.60 17.68 -9.63
N MET A 218 -22.72 17.32 -8.69
CA MET A 218 -22.60 15.96 -8.18
C MET A 218 -23.82 15.55 -7.34
N PHE A 219 -24.41 16.50 -6.60
CA PHE A 219 -25.62 16.26 -5.83
C PHE A 219 -26.79 15.92 -6.75
N GLN A 220 -26.99 16.67 -7.84
CA GLN A 220 -28.03 16.38 -8.84
C GLN A 220 -27.85 14.99 -9.44
N LEU A 221 -26.64 14.65 -9.89
CA LEU A 221 -26.33 13.32 -10.43
C LEU A 221 -26.68 12.20 -9.45
N LEU A 222 -26.33 12.33 -8.17
CA LEU A 222 -26.65 11.30 -7.18
C LEU A 222 -28.16 11.16 -6.93
N VAL A 223 -28.90 12.28 -6.93
CA VAL A 223 -30.36 12.28 -6.79
C VAL A 223 -31.04 11.62 -7.98
N ASP A 224 -30.56 11.90 -9.20
CA ASP A 224 -31.06 11.27 -10.43
C ASP A 224 -30.90 9.74 -10.41
N HIS A 225 -29.81 9.25 -9.79
CA HIS A 225 -29.56 7.82 -9.56
C HIS A 225 -30.23 7.24 -8.31
N GLY A 226 -31.17 7.97 -7.69
CA GLY A 226 -32.05 7.47 -6.63
C GLY A 226 -31.55 7.68 -5.20
N ALA A 227 -30.62 8.61 -4.97
CA ALA A 227 -30.28 9.04 -3.62
C ALA A 227 -31.46 9.78 -2.98
N VAL A 228 -31.91 9.34 -1.80
CA VAL A 228 -32.96 10.05 -1.06
C VAL A 228 -32.31 11.09 -0.13
N PRO A 229 -32.65 12.39 -0.27
CA PRO A 229 -32.17 13.41 0.64
C PRO A 229 -32.95 13.35 1.97
N ASP A 230 -32.26 13.00 3.06
CA ASP A 230 -32.83 13.05 4.41
C ASP A 230 -32.82 14.48 4.97
N LEU A 231 -33.68 14.83 5.92
CA LEU A 231 -33.62 16.14 6.62
C LEU A 231 -32.21 16.44 7.21
N SER A 232 -31.47 15.40 7.58
CA SER A 232 -30.09 15.52 8.08
C SER A 232 -29.06 15.96 7.01
N THR A 233 -29.39 15.87 5.72
CA THR A 233 -28.56 16.38 4.62
C THR A 233 -28.70 17.89 4.41
N ILE A 234 -29.85 18.46 4.79
CA ILE A 234 -30.16 19.88 4.63
C ILE A 234 -29.67 20.70 5.84
N ALA A 235 -29.69 20.12 7.04
CA ALA A 235 -29.34 20.81 8.30
C ALA A 235 -27.85 21.17 8.47
N VAL A 236 -27.00 20.87 7.48
CA VAL A 236 -25.55 21.17 7.51
C VAL A 236 -25.22 22.46 6.74
N SER A 237 -26.23 23.15 6.18
CA SER A 237 -26.09 24.46 5.52
C SER A 237 -25.83 25.60 6.50
#